data_AF-A0A2D4WSA7-F1
#
_entry.id   AF-A0A2D4WSA7-F1
#
_cell.length_a   1.000
_cell.length_b   1.000
_cell.length_c   1.000
_cell.angle_alpha   90.00
_cell.angle_beta   90.00
_cell.angle_gamma   90.00
#
_symmetry.space_group_name_H-M   'P 1'
#
loop_
_entity.id
_entity.type
_entity.pdbx_description
1 polymer ?
#
loop_
_entity_poly.entity_id
_entity_poly.type
_entity_poly.pdbx_seq_one_letter_code
_entity_poly.pdbx_strand_id
1 'polypeptide(L)'
;NTVLSDSSATTKTWWIDDVPIAAVGNTLNLGDYQVSAGSRITVQVVDNTDMVRDEAMRDALMTEVHEWIVGGTGCSTSEIADCDGSGACWPNIWLGDGFCDGVAQVYEADFCCLELDGGDCSLLECGLLPEDINGDGAVNGADLAALLSGWGSSAIELDLDGNGTVGGGDLARLLGAWS
;
A
#
# COMPACT_ATOMS: atom_id res chain seq x y z
N ASN A 1 -37.68 27.91 12.68
CA ASN A 1 -37.20 26.84 13.58
C ASN A 1 -37.20 25.50 12.86
N THR A 2 -36.24 25.30 11.96
CA THR A 2 -35.87 23.95 11.51
C THR A 2 -34.84 23.46 12.51
N VAL A 3 -35.27 22.62 13.45
CA VAL A 3 -34.34 21.85 14.28
C VAL A 3 -33.66 20.90 13.30
N LEU A 4 -32.41 21.21 12.97
CA LEU A 4 -31.52 20.35 12.19
C LEU A 4 -31.40 19.04 12.97
N SER A 5 -31.65 17.93 12.28
CA SER A 5 -31.45 16.51 12.66
C SER A 5 -31.16 16.27 14.15
N ASP A 6 -32.10 15.69 14.87
CA ASP A 6 -31.82 15.14 16.20
C ASP A 6 -30.72 14.06 16.05
N SER A 7 -29.56 14.28 16.66
CA SER A 7 -28.44 13.32 16.66
C SER A 7 -28.82 11.95 17.25
N SER A 8 -29.96 11.86 17.96
CA SER A 8 -30.51 10.60 18.47
C SER A 8 -31.21 9.75 17.40
N ALA A 9 -31.48 10.29 16.21
CA ALA A 9 -32.18 9.59 15.14
C ALA A 9 -31.27 8.75 14.22
N THR A 10 -29.95 8.73 14.43
CA THR A 10 -29.04 7.91 13.61
C THR A 10 -28.79 6.53 14.20
N THR A 11 -28.86 5.49 13.36
CA THR A 11 -28.34 4.15 13.71
C THR A 11 -26.95 3.98 13.10
N LYS A 12 -26.06 3.35 13.87
CA LYS A 12 -24.71 3.01 13.41
C LYS A 12 -24.53 1.50 13.48
N THR A 13 -24.01 0.93 12.41
CA THR A 13 -23.62 -0.47 12.36
C THR A 13 -22.15 -0.52 11.97
N TRP A 14 -21.39 -1.38 12.64
CA TRP A 14 -19.95 -1.46 12.49
C TRP A 14 -19.57 -2.86 11.99
N TRP A 15 -18.54 -2.92 11.15
CA TRP A 15 -17.94 -4.15 10.65
C TRP A 15 -16.42 -4.12 10.79
N ILE A 16 -15.84 -5.30 11.00
CA ILE A 16 -14.40 -5.56 10.90
C ILE A 16 -14.25 -6.67 9.86
N ASP A 17 -13.50 -6.42 8.79
CA ASP A 17 -13.27 -7.39 7.71
C ASP A 17 -14.58 -8.01 7.19
N ASP A 18 -15.56 -7.13 6.95
CA ASP A 18 -16.94 -7.46 6.51
C ASP A 18 -17.76 -8.30 7.51
N VAL A 19 -17.26 -8.55 8.72
CA VAL A 19 -17.99 -9.23 9.80
C VAL A 19 -18.63 -8.19 10.73
N PRO A 20 -19.96 -8.20 10.94
CA PRO A 20 -20.63 -7.24 11.80
C PRO A 20 -20.23 -7.42 13.27
N ILE A 21 -20.04 -6.31 13.98
CA ILE A 21 -19.67 -6.29 15.41
C ILE A 21 -20.71 -5.57 16.27
N ALA A 22 -20.76 -5.93 17.55
CA ALA A 22 -21.70 -5.37 18.53
C ALA A 22 -21.18 -4.07 19.17
N ALA A 23 -20.75 -3.10 18.35
CA ALA A 23 -20.34 -1.79 18.80
C ALA A 23 -21.52 -0.79 18.80
N VAL A 24 -21.58 0.08 19.81
CA VAL A 24 -22.62 1.11 19.95
C VAL A 24 -22.01 2.50 20.12
N GLY A 25 -22.67 3.51 19.55
CA GLY A 25 -22.27 4.91 19.68
C GLY A 25 -21.36 5.42 18.56
N ASN A 26 -20.72 6.57 18.80
CA ASN A 26 -19.97 7.34 17.80
C ASN A 26 -18.47 7.02 17.76
N THR A 27 -18.00 6.17 18.67
CA THR A 27 -16.58 5.84 18.82
C THR A 27 -16.44 4.33 18.90
N LEU A 28 -15.48 3.79 18.17
CA LEU A 28 -15.08 2.39 18.26
C LEU A 28 -13.71 2.32 18.95
N ASN A 29 -13.63 1.64 20.09
CA ASN A 29 -12.35 1.33 20.71
C ASN A 29 -11.83 0.01 20.13
N LEU A 30 -10.77 0.09 19.33
CA LEU A 30 -10.21 -1.08 18.66
C LEU A 30 -9.58 -2.09 19.63
N GLY A 31 -9.18 -1.67 20.85
CA GLY A 31 -8.61 -2.56 21.85
C GLY A 31 -9.57 -3.62 22.40
N ASP A 32 -10.88 -3.47 22.17
CA ASP A 32 -11.91 -4.41 22.60
C ASP A 32 -12.15 -5.54 21.56
N TYR A 33 -11.48 -5.47 20.41
CA TYR A 33 -11.67 -6.38 19.28
C TYR A 33 -10.34 -7.01 18.87
N GLN A 34 -10.40 -8.20 18.26
CA GLN A 34 -9.23 -8.80 17.62
C GLN A 34 -9.08 -8.15 16.24
N VAL A 35 -8.22 -7.14 16.14
CA VAL A 35 -7.87 -6.46 14.89
C VAL A 35 -6.37 -6.53 14.67
N SER A 36 -5.96 -6.65 13.41
CA SER A 36 -4.56 -6.61 13.00
C SER A 36 -4.30 -5.40 12.11
N ALA A 37 -3.02 -5.09 11.88
CA ALA A 37 -2.63 -4.23 10.78
C ALA A 37 -3.29 -4.74 9.48
N GLY A 38 -3.87 -3.83 8.70
CA GLY A 38 -4.59 -4.19 7.48
C GLY A 38 -6.06 -4.56 7.66
N SER A 39 -6.57 -4.76 8.89
CA SER A 39 -8.00 -4.98 9.12
C SER A 39 -8.82 -3.77 8.62
N ARG A 40 -9.91 -4.05 7.91
CA ARG A 40 -10.86 -3.06 7.38
C ARG A 40 -11.95 -2.77 8.41
N ILE A 41 -12.06 -1.52 8.84
CA ILE A 41 -13.11 -1.04 9.72
C ILE A 41 -14.12 -0.26 8.89
N THR A 42 -15.37 -0.69 8.91
CA THR A 42 -16.46 -0.02 8.20
C THR A 42 -17.53 0.40 9.19
N VAL A 43 -18.04 1.63 9.06
CA VAL A 43 -19.25 2.08 9.74
C VAL A 43 -20.27 2.54 8.71
N GLN A 44 -21.50 2.06 8.88
CA GLN A 44 -22.66 2.58 8.17
C GLN A 44 -23.47 3.41 9.15
N VAL A 45 -23.77 4.64 8.76
CA VAL A 45 -24.61 5.58 9.51
C VAL A 45 -25.90 5.77 8.73
N VAL A 46 -27.03 5.44 9.34
CA VAL A 46 -28.37 5.61 8.75
C VAL A 46 -29.13 6.67 9.53
N ASP A 47 -29.64 7.70 8.86
CA ASP A 47 -30.54 8.70 9.43
C ASP A 47 -32.00 8.19 9.39
N ASN A 48 -32.56 7.91 10.58
CA ASN A 48 -33.92 7.40 10.75
C ASN A 48 -34.95 8.50 11.02
N THR A 49 -34.64 9.78 10.77
CA THR A 49 -35.63 10.83 10.93
C THR A 49 -36.85 10.57 10.04
N ASP A 50 -38.04 10.85 10.57
CA ASP A 50 -39.30 10.72 9.82
C ASP A 50 -39.41 11.76 8.67
N MET A 51 -38.46 12.70 8.56
CA MET A 51 -38.47 13.78 7.57
C MET A 51 -37.76 13.38 6.26
N VAL A 52 -38.18 12.27 5.65
CA VAL A 52 -37.74 11.88 4.31
C VAL A 52 -38.89 12.09 3.33
N ARG A 53 -38.59 12.72 2.19
CA ARG A 53 -39.62 13.00 1.16
C ARG A 53 -40.13 11.74 0.48
N ASP A 54 -39.31 10.70 0.45
CA ASP A 54 -39.60 9.38 -0.09
C ASP A 54 -38.85 8.31 0.71
N GLU A 55 -39.60 7.48 1.44
CA GLU A 55 -39.06 6.37 2.24
C GLU A 55 -38.25 5.38 1.40
N ALA A 56 -38.60 5.19 0.13
CA ALA A 56 -37.87 4.29 -0.76
C ALA A 56 -36.45 4.79 -1.08
N MET A 57 -36.18 6.08 -0.88
CA MET A 57 -34.87 6.69 -1.12
C MET A 57 -34.03 6.81 0.15
N ARG A 58 -34.53 6.39 1.31
CA ARG A 58 -33.81 6.48 2.58
C ARG A 58 -32.49 5.73 2.52
N ASP A 59 -32.48 4.50 2.01
CA ASP A 59 -31.26 3.71 1.87
C ASP A 59 -30.22 4.39 0.96
N ALA A 60 -30.67 5.11 -0.06
CA ALA A 60 -29.81 5.76 -1.06
C ALA A 60 -29.33 7.17 -0.66
N LEU A 61 -30.10 7.91 0.15
CA LEU A 61 -29.86 9.33 0.42
C LEU A 61 -29.62 9.64 1.91
N MET A 62 -29.96 8.72 2.80
CA MET A 62 -29.87 8.87 4.25
C MET A 62 -28.91 7.85 4.87
N THR A 63 -28.07 7.22 4.04
CA THR A 63 -27.03 6.27 4.46
C THR A 63 -25.67 6.81 4.06
N GLU A 64 -24.76 6.89 5.03
CA GLU A 64 -23.36 7.21 4.82
C GLU A 64 -22.49 6.03 5.26
N VAL A 65 -21.44 5.72 4.50
CA VAL A 65 -20.48 4.67 4.83
C VAL A 65 -19.10 5.29 4.92
N HIS A 66 -18.41 5.05 6.03
CA HIS A 66 -16.99 5.36 6.17
C HIS A 66 -16.19 4.07 6.35
N GLU A 67 -14.99 4.08 5.81
CA GLU A 67 -14.06 2.97 5.85
C GLU A 67 -12.68 3.47 6.29
N TRP A 68 -12.03 2.71 7.16
CA TRP A 68 -10.65 2.92 7.58
C TRP A 68 -9.89 1.60 7.53
N ILE A 69 -8.60 1.66 7.23
CA ILE A 69 -7.69 0.53 7.42
C ILE A 69 -6.94 0.76 8.72
N VAL A 70 -6.89 -0.26 9.57
CA VAL A 70 -6.05 -0.24 10.77
C VAL A 70 -4.60 -0.18 10.31
N GLY A 71 -3.99 1.01 10.42
CA GLY A 71 -2.54 1.12 10.37
C GLY A 71 -1.97 0.28 11.51
N GLY A 72 -0.97 -0.54 11.22
CA GLY A 72 -0.30 -1.30 12.27
C GLY A 72 0.12 -0.38 13.41
N THR A 73 0.17 -0.91 14.64
CA THR A 73 1.00 -0.28 15.66
C THR A 73 2.37 -0.10 15.03
N GLY A 74 2.77 1.16 14.79
CA GLY A 74 4.10 1.45 14.29
C GLY A 74 5.13 0.69 15.10
N CYS A 75 6.21 0.28 14.46
CA CYS A 75 7.24 -0.57 15.05
C CYS A 75 7.68 -0.06 16.43
N SER A 76 8.16 -0.97 17.28
CA SER A 76 8.62 -0.57 18.60
C SER A 76 9.77 0.44 18.50
N THR A 77 10.10 1.13 19.59
CA THR A 77 11.18 2.14 19.60
C THR A 77 12.55 1.64 19.12
N SER A 78 12.76 0.32 19.09
CA SER A 78 14.00 -0.31 18.63
C SER A 78 13.86 -1.00 17.27
N GLU A 79 12.75 -0.78 16.58
CA GLU A 79 12.44 -1.40 15.30
C GLU A 79 12.03 -0.32 14.28
N ILE A 80 12.23 -0.63 13.00
CA ILE A 80 11.82 0.19 11.88
C ILE A 80 10.89 -0.64 11.01
N ALA A 81 9.91 0.04 10.40
CA ALA A 81 8.97 -0.60 9.49
C ALA A 81 9.67 -1.00 8.20
N ASP A 82 9.34 -2.20 7.74
CA ASP A 82 9.76 -2.72 6.45
C ASP A 82 9.16 -1.89 5.30
N CYS A 83 9.97 -1.64 4.28
CA CYS A 83 9.60 -0.88 3.09
C CYS A 83 8.77 -1.70 2.09
N ASP A 84 8.61 -3.01 2.29
CA ASP A 84 7.87 -3.91 1.39
C ASP A 84 6.33 -3.81 1.51
N GLY A 85 5.82 -3.01 2.46
CA GLY A 85 4.39 -2.81 2.69
C GLY A 85 3.68 -3.97 3.42
N SER A 86 4.41 -4.99 3.86
CA SER A 86 3.87 -6.10 4.67
C SER A 86 3.46 -5.66 6.08
N GLY A 87 4.03 -4.54 6.56
CA GLY A 87 3.91 -4.10 7.94
C GLY A 87 4.82 -4.85 8.90
N ALA A 88 5.81 -5.61 8.38
CA ALA A 88 6.88 -6.19 9.18
C ALA A 88 7.73 -5.10 9.86
N CYS A 89 8.38 -5.49 10.95
CA CYS A 89 9.24 -4.62 11.75
C CYS A 89 10.56 -5.32 11.99
N TRP A 90 11.66 -4.63 11.72
CA TRP A 90 13.01 -5.15 11.84
C TRP A 90 13.85 -4.27 12.77
N PRO A 91 14.89 -4.81 13.44
CA PRO A 91 15.70 -4.03 14.37
C PRO A 91 16.32 -2.78 13.71
N ASN A 92 16.22 -1.63 14.38
CA ASN A 92 16.76 -0.37 13.86
C ASN A 92 18.30 -0.34 13.71
N ILE A 93 18.97 -1.37 14.24
CA ILE A 93 20.42 -1.56 14.15
C ILE A 93 20.87 -2.19 12.83
N TRP A 94 19.95 -2.67 11.99
CA TRP A 94 20.26 -3.20 10.66
C TRP A 94 20.36 -2.07 9.62
N LEU A 95 19.69 -0.93 9.88
CA LEU A 95 19.80 0.24 9.02
C LEU A 95 21.25 0.77 9.00
N GLY A 96 21.88 0.74 7.83
CA GLY A 96 23.24 1.26 7.67
C GLY A 96 24.32 0.43 8.39
N ASP A 97 24.11 -0.88 8.51
CA ASP A 97 24.98 -1.79 9.28
C ASP A 97 26.17 -2.37 8.48
N GLY A 98 26.29 -2.02 7.21
CA GLY A 98 27.27 -2.47 6.23
C GLY A 98 26.81 -3.63 5.36
N PHE A 99 25.59 -4.13 5.55
CA PHE A 99 24.91 -5.08 4.67
C PHE A 99 23.74 -4.40 4.00
N CYS A 100 23.40 -4.83 2.78
CA CYS A 100 22.25 -4.30 2.08
C CYS A 100 20.99 -5.11 2.39
N ASP A 101 20.01 -4.46 3.00
CA ASP A 101 18.63 -4.92 3.20
C ASP A 101 17.74 -4.43 2.05
N GLY A 102 17.96 -5.01 0.86
CA GLY A 102 17.26 -4.63 -0.38
C GLY A 102 16.20 -5.63 -0.86
N VAL A 103 15.74 -5.49 -2.10
CA VAL A 103 14.63 -6.29 -2.68
C VAL A 103 14.93 -7.79 -2.78
N ALA A 104 16.20 -8.17 -2.69
CA ALA A 104 16.62 -9.57 -2.59
C ALA A 104 16.18 -10.25 -1.27
N GLN A 105 15.81 -9.46 -0.24
CA GLN A 105 15.29 -9.92 1.05
C GLN A 105 16.10 -11.08 1.66
N VAL A 106 17.43 -10.99 1.65
CA VAL A 106 18.33 -12.04 2.18
C VAL A 106 18.02 -12.37 3.65
N TYR A 107 17.57 -11.36 4.40
CA TYR A 107 17.13 -11.48 5.79
C TYR A 107 15.65 -11.12 5.98
N GLU A 108 14.84 -11.19 4.93
CA GLU A 108 13.41 -10.82 4.92
C GLU A 108 13.13 -9.33 5.23
N ALA A 109 14.16 -8.48 5.24
CA ALA A 109 14.05 -7.04 5.42
C ALA A 109 14.28 -6.29 4.10
N ASP A 110 13.47 -5.24 3.87
CA ASP A 110 13.70 -4.22 2.84
C ASP A 110 13.71 -2.83 3.51
N PHE A 111 14.86 -2.18 3.50
CA PHE A 111 15.08 -0.81 4.01
C PHE A 111 15.40 0.20 2.90
N CYS A 112 15.08 -0.11 1.65
CA CYS A 112 15.38 0.76 0.51
C CYS A 112 14.72 2.13 0.57
N CYS A 113 13.57 2.25 1.25
CA CYS A 113 12.90 3.52 1.49
C CYS A 113 13.58 4.41 2.55
N LEU A 114 14.64 3.92 3.21
CA LEU A 114 15.40 4.58 4.27
C LEU A 114 16.80 4.98 3.79
N GLU A 115 16.86 5.83 2.75
CA GLU A 115 18.11 6.27 2.13
C GLU A 115 18.95 5.11 1.54
N LEU A 116 18.29 4.13 0.90
CA LEU A 116 18.92 2.91 0.38
C LEU A 116 19.62 2.13 1.51
N ASP A 117 18.85 1.81 2.55
CA ASP A 117 19.37 1.14 3.75
C ASP A 117 20.54 1.89 4.40
N GLY A 118 20.33 3.17 4.71
CA GLY A 118 21.38 4.01 5.29
C GLY A 118 22.59 4.23 4.38
N GLY A 119 22.47 3.89 3.10
CA GLY A 119 23.51 3.99 2.07
C GLY A 119 24.25 2.68 1.77
N ASP A 120 23.82 1.55 2.34
CA ASP A 120 24.47 0.25 2.12
C ASP A 120 23.96 -0.48 0.87
N CYS A 121 22.78 -0.12 0.37
CA CYS A 121 22.26 -0.62 -0.91
C CYS A 121 22.54 0.34 -2.07
N SER A 122 22.77 -0.21 -3.25
CA SER A 122 22.74 0.51 -4.52
C SER A 122 21.31 0.69 -5.06
N LEU A 123 21.15 1.54 -6.08
CA LEU A 123 19.87 1.67 -6.79
C LEU A 123 19.40 0.33 -7.42
N LEU A 124 20.34 -0.52 -7.83
CA LEU A 124 20.04 -1.83 -8.37
C LEU A 124 19.50 -2.75 -7.28
N GLU A 125 20.20 -2.87 -6.15
CA GLU A 125 19.78 -3.74 -5.04
C GLU A 125 18.46 -3.30 -4.39
N CYS A 126 18.01 -2.08 -4.69
CA CYS A 126 16.70 -1.55 -4.31
C CYS A 126 15.62 -1.62 -5.39
N GLY A 127 15.88 -2.25 -6.54
CA GLY A 127 14.91 -2.32 -7.64
C GLY A 127 14.52 -0.95 -8.21
N LEU A 128 15.38 0.06 -8.03
CA LEU A 128 15.15 1.44 -8.49
C LEU A 128 15.86 1.74 -9.81
N LEU A 129 16.67 0.79 -10.30
CA LEU A 129 17.31 0.92 -11.60
C LEU A 129 16.30 0.57 -12.71
N PRO A 130 16.00 1.46 -13.67
CA PRO A 130 15.00 1.20 -14.71
C PRO A 130 15.28 -0.05 -15.56
N GLU A 131 16.56 -0.43 -15.69
CA GLU A 131 17.01 -1.62 -16.39
C GLU A 131 16.69 -2.95 -15.66
N ASP A 132 16.47 -2.91 -14.33
CA ASP A 132 15.95 -4.02 -13.53
C ASP A 132 14.41 -4.01 -13.63
N ILE A 133 13.92 -4.59 -14.72
CA ILE A 133 12.52 -4.50 -15.15
C ILE A 133 11.63 -5.38 -14.26
N ASN A 134 12.16 -6.49 -13.76
CA ASN A 134 11.40 -7.36 -12.86
C ASN A 134 11.58 -6.99 -11.38
N GLY A 135 12.50 -6.08 -11.06
CA GLY A 135 12.75 -5.58 -9.71
C GLY A 135 13.40 -6.62 -8.80
N ASP A 136 14.19 -7.55 -9.37
CA ASP A 136 14.79 -8.66 -8.60
C ASP A 136 16.18 -8.34 -8.03
N GLY A 137 16.67 -7.12 -8.24
CA GLY A 137 17.97 -6.66 -7.77
C GLY A 137 19.13 -7.04 -8.68
N ALA A 138 18.86 -7.53 -9.90
CA ALA A 138 19.86 -7.85 -10.90
C ALA A 138 19.37 -7.55 -12.32
N VAL A 139 20.22 -6.98 -13.18
CA VAL A 139 19.91 -6.80 -14.60
C VAL A 139 20.45 -7.99 -15.39
N ASN A 140 19.58 -8.94 -15.73
CA ASN A 140 19.97 -10.21 -16.31
C ASN A 140 19.02 -10.70 -17.44
N GLY A 141 19.06 -12.01 -17.72
CA GLY A 141 18.23 -12.62 -18.75
C GLY A 141 16.72 -12.50 -18.51
N ALA A 142 16.29 -12.35 -17.25
CA ALA A 142 14.91 -12.13 -16.88
C ALA A 142 14.40 -10.75 -17.36
N ASP A 143 15.19 -9.69 -17.15
CA ASP A 143 14.88 -8.34 -17.62
C ASP A 143 14.91 -8.26 -19.14
N LEU A 144 15.89 -8.92 -19.76
CA LEU A 144 15.93 -9.04 -21.21
C LEU A 144 14.65 -9.70 -21.75
N ALA A 145 14.18 -10.77 -21.11
CA ALA A 145 12.93 -11.42 -21.50
C ALA A 145 11.72 -10.49 -21.32
N ALA A 146 11.70 -9.71 -20.24
CA ALA A 146 10.66 -8.71 -20.00
C ALA A 146 10.66 -7.60 -21.07
N LEU A 147 11.82 -7.04 -21.40
CA LEU A 147 11.98 -6.07 -22.48
C LEU A 147 11.49 -6.63 -23.84
N LEU A 148 11.91 -7.85 -24.18
CA LEU A 148 11.55 -8.50 -25.43
C LEU A 148 10.05 -8.82 -25.53
N SER A 149 9.35 -8.95 -24.40
CA SER A 149 7.89 -9.14 -24.39
C SER A 149 7.14 -7.90 -24.92
N GLY A 150 7.73 -6.72 -24.80
CA GLY A 150 7.19 -5.45 -25.27
C GLY A 150 7.78 -4.94 -26.58
N TRP A 151 8.57 -5.75 -27.29
CA TRP A 151 9.33 -5.29 -28.46
C TRP A 151 8.45 -4.66 -29.55
N GLY A 152 8.81 -3.46 -30.00
CA GLY A 152 8.07 -2.66 -30.99
C GLY A 152 6.80 -1.99 -30.46
N SER A 153 6.52 -2.07 -29.16
CA SER A 153 5.42 -1.35 -28.51
C SER A 153 5.83 0.06 -28.08
N SER A 154 4.88 0.84 -27.59
CA SER A 154 5.09 2.13 -26.94
C SER A 154 4.88 2.05 -25.42
N ALA A 155 5.18 0.88 -24.81
CA ALA A 155 5.05 0.70 -23.37
C ALA A 155 6.09 1.54 -22.65
N ILE A 156 5.64 2.58 -21.93
CA ILE A 156 6.52 3.55 -21.28
C ILE A 156 7.46 2.93 -20.25
N GLU A 157 7.03 1.88 -19.56
CA GLU A 157 7.83 1.17 -18.55
C GLU A 157 8.99 0.37 -19.18
N LEU A 158 8.93 0.08 -20.48
CA LEU A 158 9.95 -0.68 -21.22
C LEU A 158 10.71 0.19 -22.23
N ASP A 159 10.27 1.43 -22.44
CA ASP A 159 10.91 2.46 -23.28
C ASP A 159 11.96 3.19 -22.46
N LEU A 160 13.01 2.45 -22.09
CA LEU A 160 14.08 2.90 -21.25
C LEU A 160 14.74 4.17 -21.81
N ASP A 161 14.96 4.30 -23.12
CA ASP A 161 15.59 5.49 -23.68
C ASP A 161 14.62 6.67 -23.94
N GLY A 162 13.31 6.44 -23.76
CA GLY A 162 12.26 7.45 -23.86
C GLY A 162 12.00 7.93 -25.30
N ASN A 163 12.36 7.16 -26.32
CA ASN A 163 12.16 7.52 -27.72
C ASN A 163 10.72 7.28 -28.23
N GLY A 164 9.87 6.65 -27.41
CA GLY A 164 8.50 6.30 -27.71
C GLY A 164 8.31 4.91 -28.31
N THR A 165 9.35 4.08 -28.39
CA THR A 165 9.29 2.72 -28.94
C THR A 165 10.31 1.81 -28.28
N VAL A 166 9.83 0.69 -27.71
CA VAL A 166 10.68 -0.38 -27.16
C VAL A 166 11.45 -1.07 -28.29
N GLY A 167 12.77 -0.93 -28.31
CA GLY A 167 13.61 -1.45 -29.37
C GLY A 167 15.09 -1.45 -29.04
N GLY A 168 15.90 -1.21 -30.09
CA GLY A 168 17.36 -1.38 -30.00
C GLY A 168 18.06 -0.41 -29.05
N GLY A 169 17.50 0.78 -28.83
CA GLY A 169 18.04 1.75 -27.89
C GLY A 169 17.85 1.31 -26.43
N ASP A 170 16.66 0.79 -26.10
CA ASP A 170 16.34 0.24 -24.78
C ASP A 170 17.16 -1.01 -24.50
N LEU A 171 17.32 -1.89 -25.50
CA LEU A 171 18.19 -3.05 -25.38
C LEU A 171 19.65 -2.64 -25.10
N ALA A 172 20.15 -1.59 -25.74
CA ALA A 172 21.51 -1.11 -25.50
C ALA A 172 21.67 -0.55 -24.07
N ARG A 173 20.64 0.12 -23.53
CA ARG A 173 20.62 0.54 -22.12
C ARG A 173 20.67 -0.65 -21.17
N LEU A 174 19.77 -1.62 -21.35
CA LEU A 174 19.70 -2.83 -20.52
C LEU A 174 21.03 -3.60 -20.52
N LEU A 175 21.59 -3.87 -21.70
CA LEU A 175 22.88 -4.56 -21.81
C LEU A 175 24.06 -3.75 -21.24
N GLY A 176 23.96 -2.43 -21.19
CA GLY A 176 24.94 -1.55 -20.56
C GLY A 176 24.94 -1.64 -19.03
N ALA A 177 23.82 -2.08 -18.44
CA ALA A 177 23.65 -2.23 -17.00
C ALA A 177 23.76 -3.69 -16.52
N TRP A 178 24.08 -4.64 -17.41
CA TRP A 178 24.09 -6.08 -17.12
C TRP A 178 24.92 -6.45 -15.89
N SER A 179 24.35 -7.27 -14.99
CA SER A 179 24.94 -7.73 -13.73
C SER A 179 24.74 -9.21 -13.50
#